data_AF-A0A2D6ZJM3-F1
#
_entry.id   AF-A0A2D6ZJM3-F1
#
_cell.length_a   1.000
_cell.length_b   1.000
_cell.length_c   1.000
_cell.angle_alpha   90.00
_cell.angle_beta   90.00
_cell.angle_gamma   90.00
#
_symmetry.space_group_name_H-M   'P 1'
#
loop_
_entity.id
_entity.type
_entity.pdbx_description
1 polymer ?
#
loop_
_entity_poly.entity_id
_entity_poly.type
_entity_poly.pdbx_seq_one_letter_code
_entity_poly.pdbx_strand_id
1 'polypeptide(L)' 'MSLKAFHLVFIILSILFSFVFGIWAVINYGSSDKVAELILGIISLIGSVAMTIYLFFFLKKFKHVSYL' A
#
# COMPACT_ATOMS: atom_id res chain seq x y z
N MET A 1 4.17 23.60 -1.02
CA MET A 1 3.13 22.54 -1.12
C MET A 1 2.55 22.28 0.25
N SER A 2 1.25 21.98 0.36
CA SER A 2 0.69 21.57 1.64
C SER A 2 1.31 20.21 2.03
N LEU A 3 1.86 20.11 3.24
CA LEU A 3 2.45 18.88 3.78
C LEU A 3 1.50 17.66 3.63
N LYS A 4 0.19 17.95 3.63
CA LYS A 4 -0.92 17.01 3.49
C LYS A 4 -1.00 16.40 2.08
N ALA A 5 -0.82 17.20 1.03
CA ALA A 5 -0.87 16.73 -0.36
C ALA A 5 0.31 15.80 -0.66
N PHE A 6 1.52 16.16 -0.20
CA PHE A 6 2.68 15.29 -0.32
C PHE A 6 2.48 13.96 0.41
N HIS A 7 1.98 14.02 1.64
CA HIS A 7 1.73 12.81 2.44
C HIS A 7 0.70 11.88 1.78
N LEU A 8 -0.37 12.43 1.20
CA LEU A 8 -1.36 11.66 0.45
C LEU A 8 -0.74 10.92 -0.74
N VAL A 9 0.03 11.63 -1.57
CA VAL A 9 0.71 11.04 -2.73
C VAL A 9 1.69 9.94 -2.28
N PHE A 10 2.41 10.16 -1.19
CA PHE A 10 3.33 9.16 -0.63
C PHE A 10 2.62 7.88 -0.18
N ILE A 11 1.46 7.99 0.48
CA ILE A 11 0.66 6.82 0.87
C ILE A 11 0.17 6.06 -0.35
N ILE A 12 -0.34 6.76 -1.37
CA ILE A 12 -0.83 6.14 -2.62
C ILE A 12 0.30 5.38 -3.32
N LEU A 13 1.48 6.00 -3.46
CA LEU A 13 2.67 5.35 -4.03
C LEU A 13 3.06 4.10 -3.23
N SER A 14 3.08 4.21 -1.90
CA SER A 14 3.42 3.08 -1.02
C SER A 14 2.46 1.90 -1.20
N ILE A 15 1.15 2.17 -1.30
CA ILE A 15 0.13 1.14 -1.58
C ILE A 15 0.40 0.50 -2.94
N LEU A 16 0.63 1.30 -3.99
CA LEU A 16 0.84 0.81 -5.35
C LEU A 16 2.07 -0.12 -5.42
N PHE A 17 3.20 0.31 -4.84
CA PHE A 17 4.43 -0.48 -4.81
C PHE A 17 4.26 -1.76 -3.99
N SER A 18 3.65 -1.68 -2.79
CA SER A 18 3.40 -2.84 -1.93
C SER A 18 2.46 -3.86 -2.60
N PHE A 19 1.48 -3.38 -3.37
CA PHE A 19 0.54 -4.23 -4.09
C PHE A 19 1.20 -4.94 -5.28
N VAL A 20 1.92 -4.20 -6.12
CA VAL A 20 2.65 -4.76 -7.27
C VAL A 20 3.70 -5.76 -6.81
N PHE A 21 4.47 -5.43 -5.77
CA PHE A 21 5.44 -6.35 -5.17
C PHE A 21 4.77 -7.60 -4.59
N GLY A 22 3.65 -7.43 -3.88
CA GLY A 22 2.89 -8.55 -3.31
C GLY A 22 2.39 -9.53 -4.37
N ILE A 23 1.80 -9.02 -5.45
CA ILE A 23 1.35 -9.83 -6.59
C ILE A 23 2.55 -10.53 -7.26
N TRP A 24 3.61 -9.78 -7.55
CA TRP A 24 4.80 -10.32 -8.18
C TRP A 24 5.42 -11.46 -7.36
N ALA A 25 5.55 -11.28 -6.05
CA ALA A 25 6.12 -12.28 -5.14
C ALA A 25 5.26 -13.55 -5.05
N VAL A 26 3.93 -13.42 -5.07
CA VAL A 26 3.00 -14.57 -5.09
C VAL A 26 3.08 -15.33 -6.42
N ILE A 27 3.18 -14.62 -7.56
CA ILE A 27 3.33 -15.25 -8.88
C ILE A 27 4.69 -15.93 -9.02
N ASN A 28 5.76 -15.29 -8.54
CA ASN A 28 7.13 -15.79 -8.68
C ASN A 28 7.41 -17.03 -7.81
N TYR A 29 6.63 -17.24 -6.73
CA TYR A 29 6.75 -18.43 -5.88
C TYR A 29 6.70 -19.73 -6.67
N GLY A 30 5.82 -19.83 -7.68
CA GLY A 30 5.68 -21.03 -8.51
C GLY A 30 6.89 -21.37 -9.37
N SER A 31 7.87 -20.47 -9.50
CA SER A 31 9.10 -20.67 -10.28
C SER A 31 10.35 -20.90 -9.42
N SER A 32 10.33 -20.48 -8.15
CA SER A 32 11.53 -20.47 -7.29
C SER A 32 11.42 -21.34 -6.03
N ASP A 33 10.23 -21.88 -5.69
CA ASP A 33 9.94 -22.68 -4.46
C ASP A 33 10.39 -22.02 -3.14
N LYS A 34 10.70 -20.73 -3.16
CA LYS A 34 11.15 -19.97 -2.01
C LYS A 34 9.95 -19.54 -1.19
N VAL A 35 9.65 -20.31 -0.14
CA VAL A 35 8.61 -19.99 0.86
C VAL A 35 8.76 -18.56 1.42
N ALA A 36 9.99 -18.05 1.51
CA ALA A 36 10.27 -16.67 1.92
C ALA A 36 9.61 -15.62 1.01
N GLU A 37 9.60 -15.82 -0.31
CA GLU A 37 8.98 -14.89 -1.25
C GLU A 37 7.46 -14.90 -1.11
N LEU A 38 6.85 -16.07 -0.88
CA LEU A 38 5.42 -16.18 -0.62
C LEU A 38 5.01 -15.45 0.66
N ILE A 39 5.75 -15.65 1.76
CA ILE A 39 5.49 -14.98 3.05
C ILE A 39 5.61 -13.46 2.89
N LEU A 40 6.68 -12.99 2.24
CA LEU A 40 6.88 -11.56 1.98
C LEU A 40 5.78 -10.99 1.08
N GLY A 41 5.35 -11.73 0.06
CA GLY A 41 4.25 -11.35 -0.82
C GLY A 41 2.93 -11.19 -0.07
N ILE A 42 2.58 -12.16 0.78
CA ILE A 42 1.37 -12.11 1.62
C ILE A 42 1.43 -10.93 2.59
N ILE A 43 2.54 -10.75 3.29
CA ILE A 43 2.73 -9.61 4.21
C ILE A 43 2.59 -8.28 3.45
N SER A 44 3.15 -8.18 2.26
CA SER A 44 3.06 -6.99 1.42
C SER A 44 1.64 -6.70 0.94
N LEU A 45 0.86 -7.74 0.62
CA LEU A 45 -0.56 -7.60 0.27
C LEU A 45 -1.40 -7.15 1.47
N ILE A 46 -1.19 -7.75 2.64
CA ILE A 46 -1.84 -7.34 3.89
C ILE A 46 -1.47 -5.89 4.22
N GLY A 47 -0.19 -5.51 4.07
CA GLY A 47 0.30 -4.15 4.25
C GLY A 47 -0.37 -3.14 3.31
N SER A 48 -0.56 -3.51 2.04
CA SER A 48 -1.28 -2.70 1.06
C SER A 48 -2.74 -2.45 1.47
N VAL A 49 -3.44 -3.49 1.96
CA VAL A 49 -4.81 -3.36 2.48
C VAL A 49 -4.86 -2.47 3.72
N ALA A 50 -3.95 -2.67 4.68
CA ALA A 50 -3.87 -1.86 5.89
C ALA A 50 -3.62 -0.38 5.57
N MET A 51 -2.72 -0.09 4.62
CA MET A 51 -2.45 1.27 4.14
C MET A 51 -3.66 1.88 3.42
N THR A 52 -4.42 1.08 2.66
CA THR A 52 -5.66 1.54 2.02
C THR A 52 -6.70 1.97 3.05
N ILE A 53 -6.85 1.19 4.13
CA ILE A 53 -7.72 1.54 5.26
C ILE A 53 -7.24 2.83 5.93
N TYR A 54 -5.93 2.95 6.18
CA TYR A 54 -5.33 4.16 6.73
C TYR A 54 -5.60 5.39 5.85
N LEU A 55 -5.45 5.27 4.52
CA LEU A 55 -5.77 6.34 3.56
C LEU A 55 -7.23 6.75 3.64
N PHE A 56 -8.15 5.79 3.75
CA PHE A 56 -9.59 6.07 3.92
C PHE A 56 -9.89 6.84 5.21
N PHE A 57 -9.29 6.43 6.33
CA PHE A 57 -9.41 7.16 7.60
C PHE A 57 -8.80 8.57 7.54
N PHE A 58 -7.64 8.70 6.90
CA PHE A 58 -7.00 9.99 6.65
C PHE A 58 -7.93 10.91 5.85
N LEU A 59 -8.42 10.45 4.69
CA LEU A 59 -9.36 11.18 3.85
C LEU A 59 -10.64 11.56 4.62
N LYS A 60 -11.22 10.62 5.39
CA LYS A 60 -12.41 10.88 6.21
C LYS A 60 -12.16 11.97 7.25
N LYS A 61 -11.00 11.99 7.89
CA LYS A 61 -10.60 13.01 8.89
C LYS A 61 -10.40 14.39 8.26
N PHE A 62 -9.88 14.44 7.03
CA PHE A 62 -9.61 15.70 6.33
C PHE A 62 -10.75 16.18 5.42
N LYS A 63 -11.82 15.38 5.24
CA LYS A 63 -12.99 15.71 4.39
C LYS A 63 -13.72 17.01 4.82
N HIS A 64 -13.62 17.40 6.08
CA HIS A 64 -14.20 18.65 6.61
C HIS A 64 -13.27 19.87 6.52
N VAL A 65 -12.03 19.68 6.07
CA VAL A 65 -11.05 20.76 5.95
C VAL A 65 -10.97 21.14 4.48
N SER A 66 -11.73 22.18 4.13
CA SER A 66 -11.94 22.80 2.79
C SER A 66 -10.66 23.32 2.12
N TYR A 67 -9.67 22.47 1.89
CA TYR A 67 -8.45 22.79 1.14
C TYR A 67 -8.07 21.74 0.08
N LEU A 68 -8.98 20.82 -0.24
CA LEU A 68 -9.13 20.26 -1.58
C LEU A 68 -10.20 21.09 -2.30
#